data_AF-A0A353RAM4-F1
#
_entry.id   AF-A0A353RAM4-F1
#
_cell.length_a   1.000
_cell.length_b   1.000
_cell.length_c   1.000
_cell.angle_alpha   90.00
_cell.angle_beta   90.00
_cell.angle_gamma   90.00
#
_symmetry.space_group_name_H-M   'P 1'
#
loop_
_entity.id
_entity.type
_entity.pdbx_description
1 polymer ?
#
loop_
_entity_poly.entity_id
_entity_poly.type
_entity_poly.pdbx_seq_one_letter_code
_entity_poly.pdbx_strand_id
1 'polypeptide(L)'
;GYKLVWRDEFDKLDTSEWWFETGGGGWGNNEIQRYIPAIEGKDTCAIVSGGILKIIARQSGSEVLSLRMNTLRSWTYGYFEARLKLPAGKGTWPAFWMMPKNFKAWPDDGEIDIMEHV
;
A
#
# COMPACT_ATOMS: atom_id res chain seq x y z
N GLY A 1 -4.48 -15.92 -24.58
CA GLY A 1 -5.07 -15.62 -23.25
C GLY A 1 -3.98 -15.25 -22.28
N TYR A 2 -4.32 -14.77 -21.08
CA TYR A 2 -3.36 -14.44 -20.02
C TYR A 2 -2.88 -15.69 -19.28
N LYS A 3 -1.66 -15.64 -18.73
CA LYS A 3 -1.09 -16.67 -17.84
C LYS A 3 -0.81 -16.03 -16.47
N LEU A 4 -1.24 -16.67 -15.40
CA LEU A 4 -0.91 -16.24 -14.03
C LEU A 4 0.59 -16.41 -13.78
N VAL A 5 1.27 -15.32 -13.43
CA VAL A 5 2.71 -15.31 -13.13
C VAL A 5 3.02 -14.96 -11.68
N TRP A 6 2.07 -14.34 -10.98
CA TRP A 6 2.20 -13.96 -9.58
C TRP A 6 0.81 -13.71 -9.00
N ARG A 7 0.66 -14.03 -7.71
CA ARG A 7 -0.51 -13.72 -6.89
C ARG A 7 -0.07 -13.69 -5.43
N ASP A 8 -0.83 -12.97 -4.63
CA ASP A 8 -0.81 -13.09 -3.18
C ASP A 8 -2.26 -13.14 -2.70
N GLU A 9 -2.65 -14.27 -2.10
CA GLU A 9 -3.98 -14.49 -1.53
C GLU A 9 -4.02 -14.09 -0.04
N PHE A 10 -2.93 -13.51 0.48
CA PHE A 10 -2.77 -13.04 1.85
C PHE A 10 -3.08 -14.13 2.89
N ASP A 11 -2.42 -15.29 2.78
CA ASP A 11 -2.37 -16.29 3.85
C ASP A 11 -1.47 -15.84 5.01
N LYS A 12 -0.43 -15.06 4.69
CA LYS A 12 0.50 -14.40 5.61
C LYS A 12 0.99 -13.09 4.99
N LEU A 13 1.60 -12.23 5.79
CA LEU A 13 2.31 -11.06 5.27
C LEU A 13 3.73 -11.46 4.89
N ASP A 14 4.01 -11.61 3.58
CA ASP A 14 5.29 -12.12 3.11
C ASP A 14 6.28 -11.00 2.74
N THR A 15 7.29 -10.80 3.59
CA THR A 15 8.33 -9.77 3.34
C THR A 15 9.37 -10.19 2.30
N SER A 16 9.29 -11.40 1.72
CA SER A 16 10.03 -11.69 0.48
C SER A 16 9.31 -11.21 -0.79
N GLU A 17 8.04 -10.82 -0.67
CA GLU A 17 7.22 -10.33 -1.78
C GLU A 17 6.93 -8.83 -1.65
N TRP A 18 6.83 -8.33 -0.42
CA TRP A 18 6.47 -6.95 -0.11
C TRP A 18 7.48 -6.26 0.81
N TRP A 19 7.62 -4.94 0.66
CA TRP A 19 8.35 -4.11 1.60
C TRP A 19 7.50 -2.91 2.05
N PHE A 20 7.75 -2.43 3.28
CA PHE A 20 7.04 -1.29 3.85
C PHE A 20 7.77 0.01 3.57
N GLU A 21 7.03 0.99 3.06
CA GLU A 21 7.55 2.34 2.89
C GLU A 21 7.15 3.16 4.11
N THR A 22 8.14 3.55 4.91
CA THR A 22 7.94 4.17 6.22
C THR A 22 8.38 5.62 6.21
N GLY A 23 7.77 6.42 7.09
CA GLY A 23 8.03 7.85 7.20
C GLY A 23 6.76 8.70 7.13
N GLY A 24 6.93 10.01 7.31
CA GLY A 24 5.86 11.00 7.24
C GLY A 24 6.31 12.21 6.42
N GLY A 25 5.72 13.37 6.68
CA GLY A 25 6.10 14.61 6.00
C GLY A 25 5.33 14.87 4.70
N GLY A 26 4.10 14.37 4.59
CA GLY A 26 3.17 14.77 3.55
C GLY A 26 3.18 13.96 2.27
N TRP A 27 4.24 13.18 1.99
CA TRP A 27 4.32 12.28 0.82
C TRP A 27 4.00 12.95 -0.53
N GLY A 28 4.30 14.26 -0.65
CA GLY A 28 3.98 15.08 -1.83
C GLY A 28 2.58 15.69 -1.83
N ASN A 29 1.67 15.21 -0.96
CA ASN A 29 0.24 15.55 -0.98
C ASN A 29 -0.27 16.19 0.32
N ASN A 30 0.62 16.61 1.22
CA ASN A 30 0.27 17.11 2.55
C ASN A 30 -0.53 16.10 3.40
N GLU A 31 -0.32 14.81 3.16
CA GLU A 31 -0.86 13.72 3.96
C GLU A 31 -0.39 13.78 5.41
N ILE A 32 -1.31 13.58 6.37
CA ILE A 32 -1.02 13.79 7.79
C ILE A 32 -0.43 12.58 8.49
N GLN A 33 -0.55 11.40 7.89
CA GLN A 33 -0.12 10.15 8.53
C GLN A 33 1.38 9.90 8.38
N ARG A 34 1.94 9.22 9.38
CA ARG A 34 3.24 8.58 9.31
C ARG A 34 3.02 7.09 8.99
N TYR A 35 3.58 6.64 7.86
CA TYR A 35 3.59 5.22 7.52
C TYR A 35 4.61 4.49 8.40
N ILE A 36 4.19 3.34 8.92
CA ILE A 36 5.01 2.45 9.76
C ILE A 36 5.08 1.05 9.14
N PRO A 37 5.99 0.17 9.59
CA PRO A 37 5.89 -1.26 9.29
C PRO A 37 4.58 -1.85 9.83
N ALA A 38 4.34 -3.15 9.58
CA ALA A 38 3.15 -3.84 10.08
C ALA A 38 2.87 -3.59 11.58
N ILE A 39 3.93 -3.55 12.40
CA ILE A 39 3.89 -3.27 13.84
C ILE A 39 5.02 -2.31 14.21
N GLU A 40 4.71 -1.27 14.99
CA GLU A 40 5.68 -0.39 15.63
C GLU A 40 5.28 -0.20 17.10
N GLY A 41 6.10 -0.72 18.03
CA GLY A 41 5.77 -0.72 19.45
C GLY A 41 4.45 -1.46 19.73
N LYS A 42 3.42 -0.71 20.19
CA LYS A 42 2.08 -1.23 20.48
C LYS A 42 1.08 -1.07 19.33
N ASP A 43 1.48 -0.37 18.26
CA ASP A 43 0.60 -0.02 17.15
C ASP A 43 0.73 -1.05 16.02
N THR A 44 -0.39 -1.40 15.38
CA THR A 44 -0.46 -2.45 14.33
C THR A 44 -1.21 -1.94 13.11
N CYS A 45 -0.50 -1.58 12.04
CA CYS A 45 -1.11 -1.03 10.82
C CYS A 45 -1.32 -2.06 9.69
N ALA A 46 -0.86 -3.31 9.87
CA ALA A 46 -1.20 -4.43 8.98
C ALA A 46 -1.66 -5.67 9.77
N ILE A 47 -2.76 -6.28 9.34
CA ILE A 47 -3.20 -7.58 9.84
C ILE A 47 -3.59 -8.44 8.64
N VAL A 48 -3.06 -9.66 8.58
CA VAL A 48 -3.53 -10.69 7.65
C VAL A 48 -4.41 -11.67 8.41
N SER A 49 -5.63 -11.88 7.92
CA SER A 49 -6.57 -12.83 8.55
C SER A 49 -7.65 -13.25 7.55
N GLY A 50 -7.85 -14.56 7.39
CA GLY A 50 -8.88 -15.11 6.51
C GLY A 50 -8.67 -14.77 5.03
N GLY A 51 -7.44 -14.78 4.54
CA GLY A 51 -7.11 -14.44 3.15
C GLY A 51 -7.25 -12.95 2.81
N ILE A 52 -7.20 -12.07 3.82
CA ILE A 52 -7.40 -10.63 3.65
C ILE A 52 -6.28 -9.88 4.37
N LEU A 53 -5.53 -9.08 3.61
CA LEU A 53 -4.71 -8.00 4.15
C LEU A 53 -5.61 -6.83 4.56
N LYS A 54 -5.49 -6.42 5.83
CA LYS A 54 -6.12 -5.22 6.39
C LYS A 54 -5.03 -4.16 6.57
N ILE A 55 -5.14 -3.10 5.79
CA ILE A 55 -4.39 -1.85 5.96
C ILE A 55 -5.19 -0.99 6.94
N ILE A 56 -4.57 -0.59 8.04
CA ILE A 56 -5.26 0.06 9.16
C ILE A 56 -4.66 1.45 9.37
N ALA A 57 -5.46 2.48 9.16
CA ALA A 57 -5.19 3.81 9.68
C ALA A 57 -5.56 3.84 11.17
N ARG A 58 -4.68 4.37 12.02
CA ARG A 58 -4.86 4.45 13.48
C ARG A 58 -4.38 5.78 14.03
N GLN A 59 -5.13 6.34 14.98
CA GLN A 59 -4.61 7.41 15.82
C GLN A 59 -3.74 6.83 16.94
N SER A 60 -2.49 7.30 17.06
CA SER A 60 -1.59 6.97 18.17
C SER A 60 -1.11 8.26 18.84
N GLY A 61 -1.72 8.60 19.97
CA GLY A 61 -1.54 9.91 20.60
C GLY A 61 -1.98 11.06 19.68
N SER A 62 -1.05 11.95 19.34
CA SER A 62 -1.26 13.06 18.41
C SER A 62 -0.97 12.71 16.95
N GLU A 63 -0.41 11.54 16.67
CA GLU A 63 -0.09 11.10 15.31
C GLU A 63 -1.25 10.30 14.70
N VAL A 64 -1.34 10.38 13.37
CA VAL A 64 -2.06 9.38 12.57
C VAL A 64 -1.00 8.43 11.99
N LEU A 65 -1.20 7.13 12.18
CA LEU A 65 -0.38 6.07 11.61
C LEU A 65 -1.18 5.38 10.51
N SER A 66 -0.47 4.89 9.50
CA SER A 66 -1.07 4.05 8.45
C SER A 66 0.00 3.10 7.89
N LEU A 67 -0.36 2.35 6.86
CA LEU A 67 0.53 1.44 6.16
C LEU A 67 0.58 1.77 4.67
N ARG A 68 1.80 1.83 4.14
CA ARG A 68 2.08 1.86 2.71
C ARG A 68 3.07 0.74 2.41
N MET A 69 2.78 -0.03 1.37
CA MET A 69 3.63 -1.15 1.00
C MET A 69 3.67 -1.36 -0.51
N ASN A 70 4.81 -1.86 -0.97
CA ASN A 70 5.12 -2.01 -2.38
C ASN A 70 5.65 -3.42 -2.63
N THR A 71 5.42 -3.97 -3.83
CA THR A 71 5.99 -5.25 -4.22
C THR A 71 7.49 -5.12 -4.46
N LEU A 72 8.26 -6.16 -4.12
CA LEU A 72 9.66 -6.32 -4.52
C LEU A 72 9.79 -6.74 -6.00
N ARG A 73 8.68 -7.19 -6.59
CA ARG A 73 8.58 -7.59 -7.99
C ARG A 73 8.03 -6.46 -8.85
N SER A 74 8.32 -6.57 -10.14
CA SER A 74 7.89 -5.64 -11.18
C SER A 74 7.70 -6.39 -12.47
N TRP A 75 6.74 -5.92 -13.27
CA TRP A 75 6.42 -6.49 -14.58
C TRP A 75 6.23 -5.37 -15.58
N THR A 76 6.39 -5.69 -16.86
CA THR A 76 6.09 -4.80 -17.97
C THR A 76 5.12 -5.52 -18.88
N TYR A 77 4.01 -4.85 -19.17
CA TYR A 77 2.84 -5.41 -19.85
C TYR A 77 2.16 -6.52 -19.05
N GLY A 78 0.85 -6.42 -18.90
CA GLY A 78 0.10 -7.39 -18.12
C GLY A 78 -1.30 -6.90 -17.79
N TYR A 79 -2.03 -7.78 -17.10
CA TYR A 79 -3.28 -7.46 -16.46
C TYR A 79 -3.04 -7.56 -14.95
N PHE A 80 -3.36 -6.48 -14.23
CA PHE A 80 -3.18 -6.35 -12.79
C PHE A 80 -4.55 -6.21 -12.17
N GLU A 81 -4.82 -6.99 -11.11
CA GLU A 81 -6.11 -7.02 -10.45
C GLU A 81 -5.91 -7.11 -8.94
N ALA A 82 -6.76 -6.40 -8.21
CA ALA A 82 -6.91 -6.54 -6.78
C ALA A 82 -8.40 -6.54 -6.42
N ARG A 83 -8.79 -7.44 -5.51
CA ARG A 83 -10.14 -7.45 -4.93
C ARG A 83 -10.12 -6.76 -3.58
N LEU A 84 -10.67 -5.55 -3.52
CA LEU A 84 -10.53 -4.65 -2.36
C LEU A 84 -11.90 -4.26 -1.80
N LYS A 85 -11.94 -4.00 -0.49
CA LYS A 85 -13.04 -3.29 0.18
C LYS A 85 -12.45 -2.03 0.82
N LEU A 86 -13.02 -0.87 0.47
CA LEU A 86 -12.51 0.41 0.94
C LEU A 86 -12.98 0.72 2.37
N PRO A 87 -12.17 1.41 3.18
CA PRO A 87 -12.64 1.99 4.44
C PRO A 87 -13.71 3.06 4.17
N ALA A 88 -14.53 3.32 5.18
CA ALA A 88 -15.42 4.47 5.19
C ALA A 88 -14.90 5.49 6.21
N GLY A 89 -14.99 6.78 5.87
CA GLY A 89 -14.64 7.84 6.80
C GLY A 89 -14.10 9.07 6.08
N LYS A 90 -14.35 10.25 6.65
CA LYS A 90 -13.79 11.48 6.11
C LYS A 90 -12.27 11.49 6.30
N GLY A 91 -11.54 11.80 5.23
CA GLY A 91 -10.08 11.90 5.25
C GLY A 91 -9.36 10.57 5.05
N THR A 92 -10.08 9.47 4.78
CA THR A 92 -9.44 8.25 4.30
C THR A 92 -9.13 8.39 2.82
N TRP A 93 -7.92 8.06 2.41
CA TRP A 93 -7.52 8.00 1.00
C TRP A 93 -6.85 6.66 0.69
N PRO A 94 -7.64 5.58 0.49
CA PRO A 94 -7.10 4.31 0.02
C PRO A 94 -6.69 4.42 -1.47
N ALA A 95 -5.56 3.79 -1.81
CA ALA A 95 -5.09 3.71 -3.18
C ALA A 95 -4.58 2.29 -3.51
N PHE A 96 -4.79 1.87 -4.75
CA PHE A 96 -4.11 0.75 -5.40
C PHE A 96 -3.57 1.25 -6.74
N TRP A 97 -2.24 1.31 -6.83
CA TRP A 97 -1.55 2.08 -7.85
C TRP A 97 -0.19 1.44 -8.15
N MET A 98 0.50 1.95 -9.17
CA MET A 98 1.76 1.40 -9.66
C MET A 98 2.78 2.51 -9.96
N MET A 99 4.05 2.22 -9.62
CA MET A 99 5.21 3.05 -9.92
C MET A 99 6.24 2.31 -10.79
N PRO A 100 7.08 3.04 -11.55
CA PRO A 100 8.14 2.46 -12.34
C PRO A 100 9.22 1.82 -11.45
N LYS A 101 9.73 0.67 -11.86
CA LYS A 101 10.80 -0.04 -11.13
C LYS A 101 12.06 0.81 -10.96
N ASN A 102 12.47 1.50 -12.03
CA ASN A 102 13.69 2.29 -12.06
C ASN A 102 13.34 3.79 -11.91
N PHE A 103 12.60 4.11 -10.85
CA PHE A 103 12.18 5.48 -10.53
C PHE A 103 13.37 6.41 -10.30
N LYS A 104 13.34 7.57 -10.95
CA LYS A 104 14.31 8.67 -10.86
C LYS A 104 13.62 9.97 -10.48
N ALA A 105 12.51 10.28 -11.14
CA ALA A 105 11.77 11.51 -10.92
C ALA A 105 10.29 11.36 -11.25
N TRP A 106 9.46 11.91 -10.38
CA TRP A 106 8.04 12.13 -10.64
C TRP A 106 7.85 13.53 -11.26
N PRO A 107 6.95 13.69 -12.25
CA PRO A 107 6.06 12.68 -12.83
C PRO A 107 6.62 11.94 -14.06
N ASP A 108 7.81 12.32 -14.55
CA ASP A 108 8.28 11.91 -15.88
C ASP A 108 8.46 10.40 -16.07
N ASP A 109 8.76 9.65 -15.00
CA ASP A 109 8.89 8.18 -15.09
C ASP A 109 7.54 7.44 -15.07
N GLY A 110 6.44 8.16 -14.84
CA GLY A 110 5.06 7.67 -14.86
C GLY A 110 4.51 7.19 -13.52
N GLU A 111 3.18 7.12 -13.48
CA GLU A 111 2.36 6.64 -12.36
C GLU A 111 1.05 6.10 -12.97
N ILE A 112 0.51 5.00 -12.41
CA ILE A 112 -0.78 4.45 -12.82
C ILE A 112 -1.63 4.21 -11.58
N ASP A 113 -2.66 5.03 -11.42
CA ASP A 113 -3.65 4.89 -10.36
C ASP A 113 -4.80 3.99 -10.83
N ILE A 114 -4.84 2.75 -10.33
CA ILE A 114 -5.88 1.77 -10.71
C ILE A 114 -7.16 2.03 -9.93
N MET A 115 -7.04 2.39 -8.66
CA MET A 115 -8.17 2.76 -7.80
C MET A 115 -7.72 3.76 -6.74
N GLU A 116 -8.46 4.86 -6.62
CA GLU A 116 -8.36 5.83 -5.53
C GLU A 116 -9.77 6.23 -5.06
N HIS A 117 -9.91 6.62 -3.79
CA HIS A 117 -11.16 7.12 -3.23
C HIS A 117 -10.91 8.11 -2.08
N VAL A 118 -11.82 9.09 -1.89
CA VAL A 118 -11.78 10.11 -0.83
C VAL A 118 -13.15 10.40 -0.25
#